data_AF-A0AAD7B8L2-F1
#
_entry.id   AF-A0AAD7B8L2-F1
#
_cell.length_a   1.000
_cell.length_b   1.000
_cell.length_c   1.000
_cell.angle_alpha   90.00
_cell.angle_beta   90.00
_cell.angle_gamma   90.00
#
_symmetry.space_group_name_H-M   'P 1'
#
loop_
_entity.id
_entity.type
_entity.pdbx_description
1 polymer ?
#
loop_
_entity_poly.entity_id
_entity_poly.type
_entity_poly.pdbx_seq_one_letter_code
_entity_poly.pdbx_strand_id
1 'polypeptide(L)'
;MSRLVPARLYAEATNAPPPCQLGDDLFTLGRNHLEWTLRLGDIFSHTCRSAGCVTVVAKATVLASPGEPHNGADVVVKWLWAPKTRKAEADFVRRARTLAEKENTNMLNHLPNFLHVEEEVEIDEGIVLRVVVQESLEPLETLMADELAKAFKDIFECYRWLVEVARILHRDISVKNLMYRRKDGQICGVLNDFDLSHFMDDESSPVPAGQRIGTVPYMARDLLLSNPYPHLPRHDLESLVYVLIFLVCDRDDPGELVPLRQWKDLDMRKERLYKYGLLFSGYPGLRPGFNRFDLWIYQLTRIFRAGMSACDEVMSYNLWKARGVRVPEQEPEPVDQETLGGRVTFDTFALALSDEPTFF
;
A
#
# COMPACT_ATOMS: atom_id res chain seq x y z
N MET A 1 -6.21 -23.37 26.68
CA MET A 1 -5.48 -22.12 26.96
C MET A 1 -5.45 -21.17 25.75
N SER A 2 -6.41 -21.23 24.81
CA SER A 2 -6.25 -20.68 23.45
C SER A 2 -7.00 -19.36 23.12
N ARG A 3 -7.73 -18.74 24.07
CA ARG A 3 -8.49 -17.48 23.81
C ARG A 3 -8.02 -16.26 24.58
N LEU A 4 -7.05 -16.40 25.48
CA LEU A 4 -6.54 -15.31 26.32
C LEU A 4 -5.55 -14.41 25.57
N VAL A 5 -4.83 -14.95 24.59
CA VAL A 5 -3.82 -14.22 23.81
C VAL A 5 -4.45 -13.07 23.01
N PRO A 6 -5.57 -13.24 22.27
CA PRO A 6 -6.22 -12.13 21.58
C PRO A 6 -6.70 -11.01 22.51
N ALA A 7 -7.26 -11.33 23.67
CA ALA A 7 -7.75 -10.33 24.62
C ALA A 7 -6.61 -9.52 25.26
N ARG A 8 -5.50 -10.18 25.60
CA ARG A 8 -4.28 -9.52 26.10
C ARG A 8 -3.67 -8.64 25.02
N LEU A 9 -3.53 -9.15 23.80
CA LEU A 9 -3.03 -8.39 22.65
C LEU A 9 -3.88 -7.14 22.37
N TYR A 10 -5.21 -7.27 22.44
CA TYR A 10 -6.12 -6.15 22.27
C TYR A 10 -5.95 -5.10 23.37
N ALA A 11 -5.88 -5.52 24.64
CA ALA A 11 -5.69 -4.62 25.78
C ALA A 11 -4.33 -3.91 25.75
N GLU A 12 -3.27 -4.60 25.34
CA GLU A 12 -1.92 -4.04 25.17
C GLU A 12 -1.88 -3.07 23.99
N ALA A 13 -2.43 -3.44 22.83
CA ALA A 13 -2.44 -2.61 21.63
C ALA A 13 -3.27 -1.33 21.76
N THR A 14 -4.26 -1.32 22.67
CA THR A 14 -5.08 -0.13 22.95
C THR A 14 -4.47 0.79 24.02
N ASN A 15 -3.47 0.34 24.80
CA ASN A 15 -2.94 1.07 25.96
C ASN A 15 -1.41 1.31 25.98
N ALA A 16 -0.60 0.74 25.07
CA ALA A 16 0.86 0.95 25.08
C ALA A 16 1.53 0.91 23.68
N PRO A 17 2.59 1.72 23.44
CA PRO A 17 3.48 1.58 22.28
C PRO A 17 4.45 0.38 22.44
N PRO A 18 5.06 -0.17 21.37
CA PRO A 18 5.85 -1.40 21.41
C PRO A 18 7.24 -1.12 22.03
N PRO A 19 7.87 -2.08 22.73
CA PRO A 19 7.92 -3.51 22.42
C PRO A 19 7.43 -4.41 23.57
N CYS A 20 6.35 -5.15 23.33
CA CYS A 20 6.00 -6.32 24.14
C CYS A 20 6.58 -7.55 23.43
N GLN A 21 7.54 -8.22 24.07
CA GLN A 21 7.78 -9.63 23.74
C GLN A 21 6.59 -10.41 24.25
N LEU A 22 5.89 -11.09 23.36
CA LEU A 22 4.89 -12.07 23.78
C LEU A 22 5.54 -13.24 24.54
N GLY A 23 6.87 -13.37 24.48
CA GLY A 23 7.60 -14.53 24.99
C GLY A 23 7.29 -15.76 24.14
N ASP A 24 7.80 -16.93 24.53
CA ASP A 24 7.52 -18.22 23.88
C ASP A 24 6.04 -18.68 24.03
N ASP A 25 5.09 -17.74 24.09
CA ASP A 25 3.67 -17.97 24.20
C ASP A 25 3.20 -18.83 23.02
N LEU A 26 2.56 -19.95 23.36
CA LEU A 26 1.96 -20.85 22.40
C LEU A 26 0.59 -20.32 22.01
N PHE A 27 0.37 -20.18 20.72
CA PHE A 27 -0.89 -19.75 20.16
C PHE A 27 -1.46 -20.84 19.24
N THR A 28 -2.71 -21.23 19.48
CA THR A 28 -3.38 -22.28 18.71
C THR A 28 -4.58 -21.69 17.98
N LEU A 29 -4.67 -21.98 16.68
CA LEU A 29 -5.72 -21.53 15.77
C LEU A 29 -6.45 -22.72 15.16
N GLY A 30 -7.71 -22.56 14.78
CA GLY A 30 -8.51 -23.58 14.10
C GLY A 30 -9.43 -24.38 15.02
N ARG A 31 -10.25 -25.26 14.40
CA ARG A 31 -11.19 -26.17 15.10
C ARG A 31 -11.03 -27.59 14.57
N ASN A 32 -11.25 -28.58 15.43
CA ASN A 32 -11.46 -30.01 15.09
C ASN A 32 -10.42 -30.61 14.10
N HIS A 33 -9.26 -31.06 14.61
CA HIS A 33 -8.20 -31.76 13.86
C HIS A 33 -7.47 -30.95 12.76
N LEU A 34 -7.86 -29.69 12.54
CA LEU A 34 -7.18 -28.74 11.63
C LEU A 34 -6.47 -27.62 12.42
N GLU A 35 -5.92 -27.96 13.59
CA GLU A 35 -5.31 -26.98 14.48
C GLU A 35 -3.90 -26.61 14.04
N TRP A 36 -3.63 -25.31 13.97
CA TRP A 36 -2.29 -24.74 13.87
C TRP A 36 -1.79 -24.44 15.27
N THR A 37 -0.56 -24.80 15.58
CA THR A 37 0.13 -24.37 16.80
C THR A 37 1.34 -23.56 16.42
N LEU A 38 1.41 -22.33 16.93
CA LEU A 38 2.44 -21.35 16.64
C LEU A 38 3.16 -21.00 17.94
N ARG A 39 4.48 -20.83 17.87
CA ARG A 39 5.25 -20.12 18.89
C ARG A 39 5.33 -18.67 18.47
N LEU A 40 4.73 -17.77 19.24
CA LEU A 40 4.79 -16.35 18.95
C LEU A 40 6.19 -15.80 19.25
N GLY A 41 6.62 -14.87 18.43
CA GLY A 41 7.86 -14.10 18.62
C GLY A 41 7.55 -12.62 18.83
N ASP A 42 8.39 -11.77 18.25
CA ASP A 42 8.27 -10.32 18.43
C ASP A 42 7.04 -9.73 17.71
N ILE A 43 6.33 -8.85 18.42
CA ILE A 43 5.38 -7.91 17.80
C ILE A 43 6.19 -6.79 17.16
N PHE A 44 6.08 -6.66 15.84
CA PHE A 44 6.83 -5.64 15.09
C PHE A 44 5.93 -4.55 14.50
N SER A 45 4.60 -4.75 14.52
CA SER A 45 3.65 -3.71 14.12
C SER A 45 2.38 -3.76 14.95
N HIS A 46 1.91 -2.59 15.34
CA HIS A 46 0.59 -2.38 15.94
C HIS A 46 0.03 -1.08 15.37
N THR A 47 -1.28 -1.02 15.13
CA THR A 47 -1.92 0.20 14.65
C THR A 47 -3.32 0.30 15.22
N CYS A 48 -3.61 1.43 15.87
CA CYS A 48 -4.96 1.83 16.24
C CYS A 48 -5.42 2.90 15.25
N ARG A 49 -6.35 2.55 14.36
CA ARG A 49 -6.90 3.47 13.36
C ARG A 49 -8.18 4.11 13.89
N SER A 50 -8.51 5.30 13.37
CA SER A 50 -9.80 5.94 13.60
C SER A 50 -10.95 4.97 13.24
N ALA A 51 -12.03 4.97 14.04
CA ALA A 51 -13.16 4.02 13.98
C ALA A 51 -12.93 2.63 14.62
N GLY A 52 -12.05 2.54 15.63
CA GLY A 52 -11.96 1.35 16.50
C GLY A 52 -11.32 0.13 15.85
N CYS A 53 -10.64 0.30 14.71
CA CYS A 53 -9.87 -0.77 14.09
C CYS A 53 -8.50 -0.91 14.76
N VAL A 54 -8.21 -2.08 15.30
CA VAL A 54 -6.92 -2.41 15.90
C VAL A 54 -6.27 -3.52 15.09
N THR A 55 -5.02 -3.32 14.69
CA THR A 55 -4.22 -4.34 14.01
C THR A 55 -2.99 -4.63 14.85
N VAL A 56 -2.67 -5.92 15.04
CA VAL A 56 -1.42 -6.39 15.64
C VAL A 56 -0.78 -7.38 14.69
N VAL A 57 0.54 -7.26 14.50
CA VAL A 57 1.32 -8.14 13.64
C VAL A 57 2.54 -8.62 14.39
N ALA A 58 2.71 -9.94 14.45
CA ALA A 58 3.83 -10.60 15.11
C ALA A 58 4.51 -11.62 14.20
N LYS A 59 5.80 -11.84 14.43
CA LYS A 59 6.49 -13.03 13.92
C LYS A 59 6.04 -14.25 14.71
N ALA A 60 6.05 -15.41 14.09
CA ALA A 60 5.83 -16.68 14.77
C ALA A 60 6.53 -17.83 14.04
N THR A 61 6.77 -18.93 14.72
CA THR A 61 7.24 -20.18 14.13
C THR A 61 6.15 -21.23 14.23
N VAL A 62 5.87 -21.93 13.14
CA VAL A 62 4.87 -22.99 13.09
C VAL A 62 5.41 -24.23 13.79
N LEU A 63 4.81 -24.61 14.92
CA LEU A 63 5.15 -25.86 15.62
C LEU A 63 4.35 -27.05 15.09
N ALA A 64 3.10 -26.81 14.71
CA ALA A 64 2.24 -27.80 14.09
C ALA A 64 1.29 -27.12 13.09
N SER A 65 1.07 -27.76 11.95
CA SER A 65 0.13 -27.36 10.92
C SER A 65 -0.65 -28.59 10.41
N PRO A 66 -1.89 -28.44 9.92
CA PRO A 66 -2.66 -29.55 9.38
C PRO A 66 -1.96 -30.21 8.20
N GLY A 67 -1.72 -31.52 8.31
CA GLY A 67 -0.96 -32.29 7.31
C GLY A 67 0.55 -32.02 7.30
N GLU A 68 1.05 -31.22 8.26
CA GLU A 68 2.46 -30.90 8.50
C GLU A 68 3.27 -30.17 7.39
N PRO A 69 2.68 -29.49 6.37
CA PRO A 69 3.46 -28.89 5.27
C PRO A 69 4.32 -27.68 5.69
N HIS A 70 4.02 -27.06 6.83
CA HIS A 70 4.64 -25.81 7.25
C HIS A 70 5.36 -25.93 8.61
N ASN A 71 5.51 -27.13 9.16
CA ASN A 71 6.16 -27.31 10.46
C ASN A 71 7.62 -26.80 10.40
N GLY A 72 7.99 -25.97 11.37
CA GLY A 72 9.29 -25.30 11.44
C GLY A 72 9.41 -24.04 10.60
N ALA A 73 8.40 -23.66 9.82
CA ALA A 73 8.43 -22.43 9.02
C ALA A 73 8.23 -21.18 9.88
N ASP A 74 8.94 -20.11 9.53
CA ASP A 74 8.70 -18.78 10.07
C ASP A 74 7.57 -18.09 9.31
N VAL A 75 6.60 -17.57 10.05
CA VAL A 75 5.37 -16.96 9.55
C VAL A 75 5.11 -15.62 10.22
N VAL A 76 4.21 -14.86 9.62
CA VAL A 76 3.64 -13.64 10.18
C VAL A 76 2.20 -13.92 10.58
N VAL A 77 1.84 -13.56 11.80
CA VAL A 77 0.45 -13.64 12.29
C VAL A 77 -0.08 -12.24 12.44
N LYS A 78 -1.26 -12.00 11.86
CA LYS A 78 -1.95 -10.72 11.88
C LYS A 78 -3.31 -10.89 12.54
N TRP A 79 -3.54 -10.14 13.60
CA TRP A 79 -4.84 -10.01 14.26
C TRP A 79 -5.44 -8.66 13.90
N LEU A 80 -6.68 -8.66 13.41
CA LEU A 80 -7.44 -7.47 13.08
C LEU A 80 -8.76 -7.49 13.83
N TRP A 81 -8.97 -6.50 14.68
CA TRP A 81 -10.26 -6.17 15.26
C TRP A 81 -10.86 -5.04 14.43
N ALA A 82 -12.01 -5.26 13.80
CA ALA A 82 -12.63 -4.27 12.93
C ALA A 82 -14.17 -4.40 12.91
N PRO A 83 -14.89 -3.34 12.49
CA PRO A 83 -16.31 -3.45 12.20
C PRO A 83 -16.60 -4.52 11.17
N LYS A 84 -17.64 -5.32 11.41
CA LYS A 84 -18.12 -6.40 10.52
C LYS A 84 -18.48 -5.90 9.11
N THR A 85 -18.81 -4.62 8.98
CA THR A 85 -19.10 -3.96 7.70
C THR A 85 -17.86 -3.77 6.82
N ARG A 86 -16.66 -3.80 7.40
CA ARG A 86 -15.40 -3.68 6.66
C ARG A 86 -15.10 -5.02 6.00
N LYS A 87 -14.82 -5.05 4.69
CA LYS A 87 -14.43 -6.29 3.98
C LYS A 87 -13.11 -6.87 4.55
N ALA A 88 -12.96 -8.19 4.54
CA ALA A 88 -11.74 -8.84 5.02
C ALA A 88 -10.62 -8.78 3.98
N GLU A 89 -9.38 -8.52 4.41
CA GLU A 89 -8.20 -8.62 3.56
C GLU A 89 -8.12 -9.99 2.84
N ALA A 90 -8.49 -11.06 3.54
CA ALA A 90 -8.57 -12.41 2.98
C ALA A 90 -9.46 -12.52 1.75
N ASP A 91 -10.52 -11.70 1.62
CA ASP A 91 -11.42 -11.75 0.46
C ASP A 91 -10.75 -11.16 -0.78
N PHE A 92 -10.02 -10.05 -0.63
CA PHE A 92 -9.26 -9.43 -1.71
C PHE A 92 -8.17 -10.36 -2.23
N VAL A 93 -7.37 -10.91 -1.30
CA VAL A 93 -6.29 -11.84 -1.65
C VAL A 93 -6.85 -13.12 -2.25
N ARG A 94 -7.95 -13.69 -1.74
CA ARG A 94 -8.58 -14.89 -2.31
C ARG A 94 -9.08 -14.65 -3.73
N ARG A 95 -9.75 -13.52 -4.00
CA ARG A 95 -10.19 -13.15 -5.37
C ARG A 95 -8.99 -13.02 -6.30
N ALA A 96 -7.98 -12.25 -5.91
CA ALA A 96 -6.77 -12.05 -6.70
C ALA A 96 -6.05 -13.38 -7.00
N ARG A 97 -5.82 -14.23 -6.00
CA ARG A 97 -5.15 -15.52 -6.20
C ARG A 97 -5.97 -16.48 -7.08
N THR A 98 -7.29 -16.55 -6.89
CA THR A 98 -8.18 -17.40 -7.70
C THR A 98 -8.17 -16.99 -9.18
N LEU A 99 -8.17 -15.68 -9.47
CA LEU A 99 -8.08 -15.18 -10.83
C LEU A 99 -6.68 -15.42 -11.42
N ALA A 100 -5.61 -15.23 -10.64
CA ALA A 100 -4.25 -15.52 -11.05
C ALA A 100 -4.08 -17.01 -11.42
N GLU A 101 -4.62 -17.94 -10.62
CA GLU A 101 -4.59 -19.37 -10.93
C GLU A 101 -5.24 -19.73 -12.27
N LYS A 102 -6.29 -18.98 -12.65
CA LYS A 102 -7.05 -19.22 -13.88
C LYS A 102 -6.42 -18.56 -15.11
N GLU A 103 -5.92 -17.34 -14.96
CA GLU A 103 -5.58 -16.47 -16.10
C GLU A 103 -4.09 -16.13 -16.19
N ASN A 104 -3.39 -16.02 -15.07
CA ASN A 104 -1.99 -15.63 -15.03
C ASN A 104 -1.29 -16.11 -13.76
N THR A 105 -0.79 -17.35 -13.79
CA THR A 105 -0.17 -17.98 -12.62
C THR A 105 1.09 -17.27 -12.13
N ASN A 106 1.72 -16.44 -12.97
CA ASN A 106 2.87 -15.63 -12.55
C ASN A 106 2.49 -14.62 -11.45
N MET A 107 1.25 -14.11 -11.47
CA MET A 107 0.78 -13.14 -10.46
C MET A 107 0.76 -13.72 -9.04
N LEU A 108 0.69 -15.05 -8.89
CA LEU A 108 0.77 -15.70 -7.58
C LEU A 108 2.09 -15.43 -6.83
N ASN A 109 3.17 -15.13 -7.57
CA ASN A 109 4.47 -14.79 -6.99
C ASN A 109 4.50 -13.38 -6.39
N HIS A 110 3.56 -12.51 -6.80
CA HIS A 110 3.52 -11.09 -6.47
C HIS A 110 2.37 -10.72 -5.50
N LEU A 111 1.55 -11.71 -5.14
CA LEU A 111 0.49 -11.62 -4.14
C LEU A 111 0.92 -12.30 -2.84
N PRO A 112 0.43 -11.85 -1.66
CA PRO A 112 0.73 -12.51 -0.40
C PRO A 112 0.14 -13.93 -0.38
N ASN A 113 0.81 -14.84 0.33
CA ASN A 113 0.35 -16.21 0.55
C ASN A 113 -0.18 -16.36 1.98
N PHE A 114 -1.50 -16.47 2.10
CA PHE A 114 -2.15 -16.78 3.37
C PHE A 114 -2.20 -18.29 3.55
N LEU A 115 -1.46 -18.76 4.55
CA LEU A 115 -1.36 -20.17 4.89
C LEU A 115 -2.58 -20.63 5.72
N HIS A 116 -3.11 -19.71 6.53
CA HIS A 116 -4.34 -19.93 7.28
C HIS A 116 -5.09 -18.61 7.44
N VAL A 117 -6.42 -18.68 7.38
CA VAL A 117 -7.32 -17.58 7.72
C VAL A 117 -8.35 -18.15 8.68
N GLU A 118 -8.40 -17.61 9.89
CA GLU A 118 -9.44 -17.94 10.85
C GLU A 118 -10.68 -17.10 10.53
N GLU A 119 -11.83 -17.78 10.39
CA GLU A 119 -13.11 -17.14 10.12
C GLU A 119 -13.51 -16.19 11.25
N GLU A 120 -14.23 -15.12 10.89
CA GLU A 120 -14.58 -14.01 11.77
C GLU A 120 -15.20 -14.45 13.10
N VAL A 121 -14.55 -14.09 14.20
CA VAL A 121 -15.09 -14.29 15.55
C VAL A 121 -15.68 -12.96 16.01
N GLU A 122 -17.01 -12.89 16.15
CA GLU A 122 -17.67 -11.74 16.75
C GLU A 122 -17.32 -11.68 18.24
N ILE A 123 -16.65 -10.59 18.64
CA ILE A 123 -16.17 -10.40 20.02
C ILE A 123 -17.00 -9.37 20.80
N ASP A 124 -17.70 -8.49 20.08
CA ASP A 124 -18.61 -7.48 20.58
C ASP A 124 -19.61 -7.12 19.46
N GLU A 125 -20.71 -6.43 19.78
CA GLU A 125 -21.76 -6.09 18.82
C GLU A 125 -21.19 -5.36 17.58
N GLY A 126 -21.16 -6.07 16.45
CA GLY A 126 -20.68 -5.52 15.18
C GLY A 126 -19.15 -5.41 15.04
N ILE A 127 -18.35 -5.89 16.01
CA ILE A 127 -16.89 -5.99 15.93
C ILE A 127 -16.46 -7.45 15.79
N VAL A 128 -15.66 -7.73 14.77
CA VAL A 128 -15.11 -9.06 14.51
C VAL A 128 -13.59 -9.07 14.68
N LEU A 129 -13.08 -10.17 15.22
CA LEU A 129 -11.68 -10.54 15.16
C LEU A 129 -11.44 -11.41 13.91
N ARG A 130 -10.46 -11.01 13.11
CA ARG A 130 -9.92 -11.76 11.98
C ARG A 130 -8.47 -12.10 12.26
N VAL A 131 -8.08 -13.35 12.02
CA VAL A 131 -6.69 -13.79 12.18
C VAL A 131 -6.19 -14.37 10.87
N VAL A 132 -5.03 -13.89 10.42
CA VAL A 132 -4.35 -14.40 9.22
C VAL A 132 -2.97 -14.89 9.63
N VAL A 133 -2.63 -16.11 9.19
CA VAL A 133 -1.26 -16.62 9.18
C VAL A 133 -0.76 -16.53 7.75
N GLN A 134 0.29 -15.74 7.56
CA GLN A 134 0.89 -15.43 6.29
C GLN A 134 2.34 -15.93 6.27
N GLU A 135 2.86 -16.24 5.09
CA GLU A 135 4.31 -16.40 4.92
C GLU A 135 5.11 -15.17 5.40
N SER A 136 6.37 -15.38 5.77
CA SER A 136 7.29 -14.28 6.04
C SER A 136 7.76 -13.61 4.73
N LEU A 137 7.70 -12.28 4.71
CA LEU A 137 8.18 -11.45 3.61
C LEU A 137 9.20 -10.44 4.13
N GLU A 138 10.08 -9.97 3.25
CA GLU A 138 11.14 -9.02 3.59
C GLU A 138 10.83 -7.62 3.00
N PRO A 139 11.18 -6.54 3.70
CA PRO A 139 10.92 -5.17 3.25
C PRO A 139 11.83 -4.75 2.10
N LEU A 140 11.34 -3.96 1.14
CA LEU A 140 12.16 -3.52 0.00
C LEU A 140 13.38 -2.68 0.39
N GLU A 141 13.37 -2.01 1.57
CA GLU A 141 14.47 -1.16 2.02
C GLU A 141 15.82 -1.88 2.13
N THR A 142 15.82 -3.21 2.26
CA THR A 142 17.04 -4.03 2.40
C THR A 142 17.68 -4.39 1.07
N LEU A 143 17.02 -4.11 -0.06
CA LEU A 143 17.50 -4.49 -1.39
C LEU A 143 18.54 -3.53 -1.96
N MET A 144 19.45 -4.10 -2.75
CA MET A 144 20.37 -3.35 -3.61
C MET A 144 19.66 -2.86 -4.88
N ALA A 145 20.25 -1.91 -5.60
CA ALA A 145 19.62 -1.18 -6.70
C ALA A 145 18.97 -2.08 -7.79
N ASP A 146 19.68 -3.08 -8.29
CA ASP A 146 19.15 -3.95 -9.37
C ASP A 146 18.00 -4.84 -8.89
N GLU A 147 18.12 -5.36 -7.68
CA GLU A 147 17.11 -6.17 -7.01
C GLU A 147 15.86 -5.34 -6.68
N LEU A 148 16.05 -4.10 -6.21
CA LEU A 148 14.98 -3.14 -5.96
C LEU A 148 14.26 -2.79 -7.26
N ALA A 149 14.98 -2.53 -8.34
CA ALA A 149 14.41 -2.17 -9.64
C ALA A 149 13.48 -3.29 -10.15
N LYS A 150 13.94 -4.55 -10.03
CA LYS A 150 13.15 -5.73 -10.39
C LYS A 150 11.91 -5.86 -9.49
N ALA A 151 12.08 -5.79 -8.16
CA ALA A 151 10.96 -5.93 -7.22
C ALA A 151 9.91 -4.81 -7.37
N PHE A 152 10.33 -3.58 -7.64
CA PHE A 152 9.42 -2.46 -7.86
C PHE A 152 8.60 -2.64 -9.14
N LYS A 153 9.22 -3.12 -10.24
CA LYS A 153 8.53 -3.47 -11.48
C LYS A 153 7.50 -4.59 -11.26
N ASP A 154 7.90 -5.66 -10.58
CA ASP A 154 7.00 -6.78 -10.22
C ASP A 154 5.75 -6.28 -9.48
N ILE A 155 5.92 -5.39 -8.51
CA ILE A 155 4.83 -4.82 -7.71
C ILE A 155 3.94 -3.92 -8.57
N PHE A 156 4.53 -3.08 -9.42
CA PHE A 156 3.78 -2.25 -10.34
C PHE A 156 2.91 -3.10 -11.28
N GLU A 157 3.47 -4.15 -11.87
CA GLU A 157 2.71 -5.07 -12.74
C GLU A 157 1.62 -5.82 -11.97
N CYS A 158 1.90 -6.25 -10.74
CA CYS A 158 0.87 -6.84 -9.87
C CYS A 158 -0.25 -5.85 -9.57
N TYR A 159 0.08 -4.58 -9.29
CA TYR A 159 -0.91 -3.54 -9.02
C TYR A 159 -1.77 -3.23 -10.27
N ARG A 160 -1.12 -3.11 -11.44
CA ARG A 160 -1.81 -2.99 -12.73
C ARG A 160 -2.81 -4.12 -12.93
N TRP A 161 -2.36 -5.35 -12.76
CA TRP A 161 -3.22 -6.53 -12.91
C TRP A 161 -4.36 -6.56 -11.90
N LEU A 162 -4.12 -6.16 -10.65
CA LEU A 162 -5.17 -6.05 -9.63
C LEU A 162 -6.27 -5.07 -10.03
N VAL A 163 -5.92 -3.92 -10.60
CA VAL A 163 -6.90 -2.91 -11.04
C VAL A 163 -7.60 -3.36 -12.32
N GLU A 164 -6.86 -3.70 -13.36
CA GLU A 164 -7.41 -3.98 -14.69
C GLU A 164 -8.19 -5.29 -14.74
N VAL A 165 -7.72 -6.33 -14.04
CA VAL A 165 -8.30 -7.69 -14.10
C VAL A 165 -9.07 -8.01 -12.82
N ALA A 166 -8.43 -7.91 -11.66
CA ALA A 166 -9.07 -8.31 -10.41
C ALA A 166 -10.12 -7.31 -9.90
N ARG A 167 -10.16 -6.10 -10.47
CA ARG A 167 -11.03 -4.98 -10.03
C ARG A 167 -10.81 -4.59 -8.57
N ILE A 168 -9.55 -4.60 -8.13
CA ILE A 168 -9.15 -4.30 -6.75
C ILE A 168 -8.29 -3.03 -6.75
N LEU A 169 -8.72 -2.04 -5.97
CA LEU A 169 -7.93 -0.86 -5.64
C LEU A 169 -7.23 -1.06 -4.29
N HIS A 170 -5.93 -0.77 -4.19
CA HIS A 170 -5.13 -1.09 -3.01
C HIS A 170 -5.35 -0.08 -1.86
N ARG A 171 -5.22 1.21 -2.16
CA ARG A 171 -5.46 2.38 -1.26
C ARG A 171 -4.51 2.54 -0.06
N ASP A 172 -3.59 1.61 0.19
CA ASP A 172 -2.55 1.75 1.23
C ASP A 172 -1.14 1.45 0.69
N ILE A 173 -0.83 1.93 -0.52
CA ILE A 173 0.54 1.86 -1.05
C ILE A 173 1.46 2.63 -0.12
N SER A 174 2.45 1.93 0.43
CA SER A 174 3.41 2.48 1.38
C SER A 174 4.63 1.58 1.44
N VAL A 175 5.75 2.13 1.91
CA VAL A 175 7.02 1.39 2.00
C VAL A 175 6.87 0.08 2.79
N LYS A 176 6.12 0.07 3.90
CA LYS A 176 5.86 -1.12 4.72
C LYS A 176 5.07 -2.24 4.00
N ASN A 177 4.37 -1.90 2.92
CA ASN A 177 3.45 -2.79 2.21
C ASN A 177 4.05 -3.27 0.88
N LEU A 178 5.16 -2.65 0.44
CA LEU A 178 5.97 -3.15 -0.66
C LEU A 178 7.04 -4.06 -0.07
N MET A 179 6.92 -5.35 -0.36
CA MET A 179 7.78 -6.39 0.19
C MET A 179 8.40 -7.22 -0.94
N TYR A 180 9.28 -8.15 -0.59
CA TYR A 180 9.76 -9.16 -1.52
C TYR A 180 9.85 -10.53 -0.85
N ARG A 181 9.94 -11.55 -1.71
CA ARG A 181 10.34 -12.91 -1.36
C ARG A 181 11.49 -13.34 -2.26
N ARG A 182 12.20 -14.40 -1.87
CA ARG A 182 13.10 -15.12 -2.77
C ARG A 182 12.52 -16.49 -3.08
N LYS A 183 12.34 -16.79 -4.36
CA LYS A 183 11.86 -18.08 -4.87
C LYS A 183 12.84 -18.57 -5.92
N ASP A 184 13.38 -19.77 -5.71
CA ASP A 184 14.37 -20.38 -6.62
C ASP A 184 15.58 -19.47 -6.92
N GLY A 185 16.05 -18.75 -5.89
CA GLY A 185 17.15 -17.79 -5.98
C GLY A 185 16.80 -16.45 -6.63
N GLN A 186 15.57 -16.29 -7.17
CA GLN A 186 15.10 -15.05 -7.77
C GLN A 186 14.27 -14.23 -6.79
N ILE A 187 14.44 -12.91 -6.83
CA ILE A 187 13.53 -12.00 -6.14
C ILE A 187 12.18 -11.98 -6.83
N CYS A 188 11.11 -11.90 -6.05
CA CYS A 188 9.80 -11.49 -6.53
C CYS A 188 9.30 -10.36 -5.63
N GLY A 189 9.00 -9.20 -6.23
CA GLY A 189 8.30 -8.13 -5.53
C GLY A 189 6.88 -8.57 -5.18
N VAL A 190 6.40 -8.22 -3.99
CA VAL A 190 5.09 -8.61 -3.46
C VAL A 190 4.38 -7.38 -2.94
N LEU A 191 3.16 -7.14 -3.41
CA LEU A 191 2.28 -6.12 -2.84
C LEU A 191 1.48 -6.74 -1.68
N ASN A 192 1.70 -6.26 -0.47
CA ASN A 192 1.13 -6.80 0.77
C ASN A 192 0.12 -5.84 1.41
N ASP A 193 -0.67 -6.34 2.38
CA ASP A 193 -1.60 -5.57 3.24
C ASP A 193 -2.82 -4.96 2.50
N PHE A 194 -3.82 -5.79 2.23
CA PHE A 194 -5.08 -5.42 1.56
C PHE A 194 -6.18 -4.96 2.53
N ASP A 195 -5.85 -4.62 3.77
CA ASP A 195 -6.84 -4.24 4.78
C ASP A 195 -7.67 -3.02 4.40
N LEU A 196 -7.07 -2.08 3.66
CA LEU A 196 -7.74 -0.89 3.16
C LEU A 196 -8.19 -1.03 1.71
N SER A 197 -8.10 -2.20 1.08
CA SER A 197 -8.47 -2.34 -0.33
C SER A 197 -9.97 -2.21 -0.57
N HIS A 198 -10.35 -2.06 -1.84
CA HIS A 198 -11.74 -1.96 -2.27
C HIS A 198 -11.98 -2.61 -3.62
N PHE A 199 -13.14 -3.27 -3.72
CA PHE A 199 -13.63 -3.88 -4.94
C PHE A 199 -14.28 -2.79 -5.76
N MET A 200 -13.72 -2.51 -6.93
CA MET A 200 -14.18 -1.44 -7.80
C MET A 200 -15.52 -1.76 -8.48
N ASP A 201 -16.01 -2.99 -8.35
CA ASP A 201 -17.33 -3.46 -8.75
C ASP A 201 -18.33 -3.52 -7.58
N ASP A 202 -17.94 -3.13 -6.36
CA ASP A 202 -18.81 -3.10 -5.18
C ASP A 202 -19.29 -1.68 -4.87
N GLU A 203 -20.43 -1.30 -5.45
CA GLU A 203 -21.10 -0.02 -5.17
C GLU A 203 -21.72 0.06 -3.76
N SER A 204 -21.82 -1.07 -3.05
CA SER A 204 -22.46 -1.12 -1.71
C SER A 204 -21.54 -0.68 -0.58
N SER A 205 -20.24 -0.51 -0.86
CA SER A 205 -19.23 -0.10 0.11
C SER A 205 -18.49 1.17 -0.35
N PRO A 206 -19.21 2.31 -0.55
CA PRO A 206 -18.53 3.56 -0.82
C PRO A 206 -17.65 3.91 0.38
N VAL A 207 -16.42 4.37 0.12
CA VAL A 207 -15.63 5.05 1.15
C VAL A 207 -16.49 6.19 1.69
N PRO A 208 -16.72 6.27 3.01
CA PRO A 208 -17.44 7.40 3.56
C PRO A 208 -16.81 8.70 3.08
N ALA A 209 -17.61 9.57 2.45
CA ALA A 209 -17.13 10.85 1.95
C ALA A 209 -16.38 11.60 3.05
N GLY A 210 -15.16 12.05 2.77
CA GLY A 210 -14.31 12.73 3.76
C GLY A 210 -13.37 11.81 4.55
N GLN A 211 -13.49 10.48 4.47
CA GLN A 211 -12.58 9.58 5.18
C GLN A 211 -11.25 9.44 4.45
N ARG A 212 -10.18 9.94 5.07
CA ARG A 212 -8.81 9.76 4.58
C ARG A 212 -8.37 8.33 4.88
N ILE A 213 -8.06 7.60 3.81
CA ILE A 213 -7.65 6.20 3.84
C ILE A 213 -6.25 6.11 3.23
N GLY A 214 -5.33 5.53 3.99
CA GLY A 214 -3.96 5.26 3.56
C GLY A 214 -2.94 5.73 4.59
N THR A 215 -1.68 5.46 4.30
CA THR A 215 -0.54 5.91 5.10
C THR A 215 -0.16 7.33 4.67
N VAL A 216 -0.50 8.31 5.51
CA VAL A 216 -0.44 9.76 5.23
C VAL A 216 0.77 10.18 4.38
N PRO A 217 2.03 9.92 4.78
CA PRO A 217 3.21 10.30 4.00
C PRO A 217 3.23 9.86 2.53
N TYR A 218 2.59 8.72 2.21
CA TYR A 218 2.55 8.17 0.86
C TYR A 218 1.24 8.45 0.13
N MET A 219 0.20 8.94 0.79
CA MET A 219 -1.09 9.22 0.13
C MET A 219 -0.94 10.25 -1.01
N ALA A 220 -1.68 10.07 -2.10
CA ALA A 220 -1.74 11.06 -3.17
C ALA A 220 -2.13 12.46 -2.66
N ARG A 221 -1.57 13.50 -3.28
CA ARG A 221 -1.72 14.90 -2.89
C ARG A 221 -3.18 15.34 -2.83
N ASP A 222 -3.99 14.88 -3.79
CA ASP A 222 -5.41 15.24 -3.89
C ASP A 222 -6.25 14.61 -2.77
N LEU A 223 -5.78 13.51 -2.17
CA LEU A 223 -6.43 12.85 -1.03
C LEU A 223 -6.12 13.53 0.31
N LEU A 224 -5.16 14.46 0.35
CA LEU A 224 -4.84 15.27 1.52
C LEU A 224 -5.75 16.50 1.68
N LEU A 225 -6.69 16.73 0.75
CA LEU A 225 -7.67 17.81 0.84
C LEU A 225 -8.67 17.58 2.00
N SER A 226 -9.39 18.64 2.39
CA SER A 226 -10.44 18.56 3.42
C SER A 226 -11.64 17.72 2.97
N ASN A 227 -11.93 17.74 1.67
CA ASN A 227 -12.92 16.88 1.02
C ASN A 227 -12.21 16.14 -0.13
N PRO A 228 -11.59 14.99 0.14
CA PRO A 228 -10.82 14.26 -0.86
C PRO A 228 -11.73 13.70 -1.96
N TYR A 229 -11.18 13.60 -3.16
CA TYR A 229 -11.80 12.87 -4.26
C TYR A 229 -11.98 11.38 -3.89
N PRO A 230 -12.90 10.65 -4.57
CA PRO A 230 -12.85 9.20 -4.55
C PRO A 230 -11.43 8.70 -4.83
N HIS A 231 -11.01 7.63 -4.16
CA HIS A 231 -9.70 7.06 -4.41
C HIS A 231 -9.72 6.40 -5.81
N LEU A 232 -8.87 6.87 -6.73
CA LEU A 232 -8.75 6.40 -8.12
C LEU A 232 -7.41 5.65 -8.31
N PRO A 233 -7.27 4.80 -9.34
CA PRO A 233 -6.02 4.07 -9.61
C PRO A 233 -4.77 4.98 -9.69
N ARG A 234 -4.90 6.18 -10.27
CA ARG A 234 -3.80 7.15 -10.33
C ARG A 234 -3.25 7.56 -8.96
N HIS A 235 -4.02 7.47 -7.88
CA HIS A 235 -3.58 7.85 -6.55
C HIS A 235 -2.63 6.81 -5.95
N ASP A 236 -2.88 5.53 -6.16
CA ASP A 236 -1.94 4.46 -5.81
C ASP A 236 -0.68 4.56 -6.70
N LEU A 237 -0.81 4.91 -7.99
CA LEU A 237 0.34 5.22 -8.85
C LEU A 237 1.17 6.40 -8.32
N GLU A 238 0.52 7.48 -7.89
CA GLU A 238 1.21 8.63 -7.27
C GLU A 238 1.93 8.20 -5.99
N SER A 239 1.29 7.35 -5.19
CA SER A 239 1.88 6.77 -3.98
C SER A 239 3.12 5.91 -4.30
N LEU A 240 3.12 5.15 -5.39
CA LEU A 240 4.30 4.41 -5.86
C LEU A 240 5.48 5.35 -6.17
N VAL A 241 5.24 6.53 -6.74
CA VAL A 241 6.30 7.53 -6.97
C VAL A 241 6.92 7.98 -5.65
N TYR A 242 6.09 8.30 -4.65
CA TYR A 242 6.56 8.72 -3.33
C TYR A 242 7.34 7.61 -2.61
N VAL A 243 6.88 6.35 -2.71
CA VAL A 243 7.59 5.20 -2.18
C VAL A 243 8.95 5.03 -2.88
N LEU A 244 9.00 5.14 -4.22
CA LEU A 244 10.25 5.03 -4.96
C LEU A 244 11.27 6.08 -4.51
N ILE A 245 10.86 7.36 -4.47
CA ILE A 245 11.69 8.47 -3.98
C ILE A 245 12.22 8.16 -2.57
N PHE A 246 11.35 7.71 -1.65
CA PHE A 246 11.76 7.37 -0.28
C PHE A 246 12.76 6.20 -0.20
N LEU A 247 12.66 5.25 -1.13
CA LEU A 247 13.54 4.10 -1.19
C LEU A 247 14.91 4.44 -1.80
N VAL A 248 15.01 5.38 -2.74
CA VAL A 248 16.26 5.59 -3.51
C VAL A 248 16.98 6.89 -3.21
N CYS A 249 16.30 7.91 -2.65
CA CYS A 249 16.91 9.16 -2.24
C CYS A 249 17.54 9.09 -0.85
N ASP A 250 18.56 9.92 -0.62
CA ASP A 250 19.09 10.19 0.71
C ASP A 250 17.99 10.86 1.55
N ARG A 251 17.66 10.23 2.67
CA ARG A 251 16.55 10.64 3.54
C ARG A 251 16.94 11.78 4.49
N ASP A 252 18.24 11.98 4.64
CA ASP A 252 18.83 12.97 5.51
C ASP A 252 19.17 14.25 4.74
N ASP A 253 19.35 14.14 3.42
CA ASP A 253 19.47 15.26 2.51
C ASP A 253 18.14 16.02 2.41
N PRO A 254 18.08 17.30 2.84
CA PRO A 254 16.91 18.13 2.62
C PRO A 254 16.71 18.47 1.13
N GLY A 255 17.77 18.48 0.31
CA GLY A 255 17.75 19.16 -0.97
C GLY A 255 17.31 20.61 -0.80
N GLU A 256 16.31 21.04 -1.59
CA GLU A 256 15.61 22.33 -1.43
C GLU A 256 14.36 22.26 -0.53
N LEU A 257 14.07 21.08 0.05
CA LEU A 257 12.88 20.81 0.86
C LEU A 257 13.27 20.46 2.32
N VAL A 258 12.35 19.90 3.11
CA VAL A 258 12.69 19.23 4.38
C VAL A 258 13.22 17.80 4.14
N PRO A 259 14.06 17.23 5.02
CA PRO A 259 14.55 15.85 4.87
C PRO A 259 13.39 14.85 4.77
N LEU A 260 13.47 13.88 3.84
CA LEU A 260 12.40 12.88 3.63
C LEU A 260 12.06 12.11 4.90
N ARG A 261 13.01 11.87 5.80
CA ARG A 261 12.72 11.19 7.08
C ARG A 261 11.72 11.93 7.96
N GLN A 262 11.59 13.25 7.79
CA GLN A 262 10.75 14.15 8.59
C GLN A 262 9.41 14.48 7.92
N TRP A 263 9.17 14.05 6.68
CA TRP A 263 7.92 14.40 5.98
C TRP A 263 6.65 13.86 6.66
N LYS A 264 6.78 12.82 7.50
CA LYS A 264 5.70 12.23 8.28
C LYS A 264 5.29 13.07 9.49
N ASP A 265 6.17 14.00 9.89
CA ASP A 265 5.96 14.89 11.03
C ASP A 265 5.32 16.22 10.56
N LEU A 266 5.11 16.38 9.25
CA LEU A 266 4.44 17.54 8.68
C LEU A 266 2.93 17.47 8.94
N ASP A 267 2.32 18.62 9.18
CA ASP A 267 0.87 18.71 9.05
C ASP A 267 0.45 18.47 7.59
N MET A 268 -0.77 18.02 7.39
CA MET A 268 -1.27 17.63 6.06
C MET A 268 -1.15 18.74 5.01
N ARG A 269 -1.24 20.02 5.42
CA ARG A 269 -1.15 21.14 4.48
C ARG A 269 0.28 21.32 4.00
N LYS A 270 1.25 21.22 4.91
CA LYS A 270 2.69 21.22 4.60
C LYS A 270 3.09 20.00 3.79
N GLU A 271 2.58 18.82 4.13
CA GLU A 271 2.88 17.60 3.39
C GLU A 271 2.36 17.66 1.95
N ARG A 272 1.15 18.20 1.75
CA ARG A 272 0.60 18.44 0.42
C ARG A 272 1.48 19.38 -0.42
N LEU A 273 2.02 20.43 0.19
CA LEU A 273 2.95 21.36 -0.45
C LEU A 273 4.31 20.68 -0.73
N TYR A 274 4.78 19.84 0.19
CA TYR A 274 6.00 19.06 0.01
C TYR A 274 5.92 18.14 -1.20
N LYS A 275 4.81 17.42 -1.34
CA LYS A 275 4.48 16.58 -2.51
C LYS A 275 4.44 17.36 -3.81
N TYR A 276 3.91 18.59 -3.78
CA TYR A 276 4.00 19.50 -4.93
C TYR A 276 5.46 19.81 -5.27
N GLY A 277 6.31 20.09 -4.28
CA GLY A 277 7.75 20.27 -4.47
C GLY A 277 8.42 19.07 -5.14
N LEU A 278 8.17 17.86 -4.64
CA LEU A 278 8.72 16.62 -5.21
C LEU A 278 8.37 16.41 -6.69
N LEU A 279 7.14 16.76 -7.09
CA LEU A 279 6.67 16.58 -8.47
C LEU A 279 7.09 17.71 -9.41
N PHE A 280 7.25 18.94 -8.93
CA PHE A 280 7.42 20.13 -9.77
C PHE A 280 8.80 20.79 -9.67
N SER A 281 9.44 20.75 -8.50
CA SER A 281 10.67 21.51 -8.21
C SER A 281 11.90 20.62 -8.24
N GLY A 282 11.81 19.40 -7.70
CA GLY A 282 12.91 18.44 -7.65
C GLY A 282 12.78 17.50 -6.47
N TYR A 283 13.69 16.53 -6.40
CA TYR A 283 13.76 15.54 -5.32
C TYR A 283 15.18 15.51 -4.71
N PRO A 284 15.36 15.02 -3.48
CA PRO A 284 16.68 14.94 -2.84
C PRO A 284 17.66 14.06 -3.61
N GLY A 285 18.96 14.22 -3.34
CA GLY A 285 20.00 13.43 -4.00
C GLY A 285 19.82 11.93 -3.81
N LEU A 286 20.24 11.14 -4.80
CA LEU A 286 20.16 9.68 -4.73
C LEU A 286 21.17 9.09 -3.75
N ARG A 287 20.80 7.99 -3.08
CA ARG A 287 21.73 7.22 -2.24
C ARG A 287 22.85 6.63 -3.12
N PRO A 288 24.07 6.44 -2.58
CA PRO A 288 25.15 5.77 -3.30
C PRO A 288 24.71 4.43 -3.89
N GLY A 289 24.95 4.22 -5.19
CA GLY A 289 24.59 2.99 -5.91
C GLY A 289 23.21 3.00 -6.57
N PHE A 290 22.37 4.02 -6.34
CA PHE A 290 21.00 4.11 -6.88
C PHE A 290 20.85 5.06 -8.08
N ASN A 291 21.97 5.50 -8.70
CA ASN A 291 21.97 6.50 -9.77
C ASN A 291 21.06 6.17 -10.97
N ARG A 292 20.84 4.89 -11.26
CA ARG A 292 19.97 4.45 -12.38
C ARG A 292 18.49 4.84 -12.20
N PHE A 293 18.06 5.13 -10.98
CA PHE A 293 16.67 5.52 -10.68
C PHE A 293 16.37 6.99 -10.99
N ASP A 294 17.39 7.81 -11.28
CA ASP A 294 17.22 9.22 -11.65
C ASP A 294 16.27 9.38 -12.85
N LEU A 295 16.48 8.56 -13.89
CA LEU A 295 15.65 8.57 -15.08
C LEU A 295 14.22 8.15 -14.76
N TRP A 296 14.00 7.12 -13.95
CA TRP A 296 12.65 6.69 -13.57
C TRP A 296 11.92 7.79 -12.81
N ILE A 297 12.54 8.38 -11.78
CA ILE A 297 11.91 9.45 -11.00
C ILE A 297 11.61 10.64 -11.90
N TYR A 298 12.55 11.05 -12.76
CA TYR A 298 12.32 12.13 -13.71
C TYR A 298 11.13 11.86 -14.63
N GLN A 299 11.04 10.66 -15.23
CA GLN A 299 9.95 10.31 -16.14
C GLN A 299 8.61 10.25 -15.41
N LEU A 300 8.57 9.65 -14.23
CA LEU A 300 7.37 9.53 -13.40
C LEU A 300 6.88 10.91 -12.93
N THR A 301 7.75 11.72 -12.35
CA THR A 301 7.40 13.10 -11.94
C THR A 301 6.94 13.93 -13.14
N ARG A 302 7.54 13.77 -14.32
CA ARG A 302 7.14 14.44 -15.56
C ARG A 302 5.71 14.12 -15.98
N ILE A 303 5.28 12.86 -15.97
CA ILE A 303 3.90 12.49 -16.38
C ILE A 303 2.86 13.04 -15.40
N PHE A 304 3.15 13.02 -14.10
CA PHE A 304 2.27 13.60 -13.08
C PHE A 304 2.22 15.12 -13.17
N ARG A 305 3.37 15.78 -13.32
CA ARG A 305 3.46 17.24 -13.52
C ARG A 305 2.62 17.69 -14.72
N ALA A 306 2.79 17.02 -15.87
CA ALA A 306 2.02 17.34 -17.07
C ALA A 306 0.51 17.16 -16.86
N GLY A 307 0.09 16.08 -16.20
CA GLY A 307 -1.32 15.80 -15.89
C GLY A 307 -1.93 16.82 -14.94
N MET A 308 -1.23 17.13 -13.86
CA MET A 308 -1.68 18.08 -12.85
C MET A 308 -1.74 19.51 -13.41
N SER A 309 -0.78 19.92 -14.24
CA SER A 309 -0.82 21.23 -14.89
C SER A 309 -2.03 21.39 -15.82
N ALA A 310 -2.44 20.34 -16.54
CA ALA A 310 -3.64 20.38 -17.36
C ALA A 310 -4.92 20.58 -16.51
N CYS A 311 -5.00 19.92 -15.34
CA CYS A 311 -6.09 20.15 -14.38
C CYS A 311 -6.08 21.57 -13.83
N ASP A 312 -4.91 22.11 -13.49
CA ASP A 312 -4.76 23.47 -12.95
C ASP A 312 -5.18 24.53 -13.98
N GLU A 313 -4.94 24.30 -15.27
CA GLU A 313 -5.38 25.17 -16.37
C GLU A 313 -6.91 25.26 -16.46
N VAL A 314 -7.60 24.10 -16.47
CA VAL A 314 -9.06 24.04 -16.47
C VAL A 314 -9.64 24.68 -15.20
N MET A 315 -9.06 24.40 -14.03
CA MET A 315 -9.49 24.99 -12.77
C MET A 315 -9.32 26.51 -12.77
N SER A 316 -8.19 27.01 -13.27
CA SER A 316 -7.89 28.44 -13.34
C SER A 316 -8.83 29.16 -14.30
N TYR A 317 -9.08 28.58 -15.49
CA TYR A 317 -10.04 29.11 -16.46
C TYR A 317 -11.43 29.23 -15.82
N ASN A 318 -11.93 28.17 -15.18
CA ASN A 318 -13.23 28.17 -14.52
C ASN A 318 -13.33 29.19 -13.39
N LEU A 319 -12.30 29.30 -12.56
CA LEU A 319 -12.25 30.26 -11.47
C LEU A 319 -12.26 31.71 -11.98
N TRP A 320 -11.50 32.01 -13.03
CA TRP A 320 -11.42 33.35 -13.62
C TRP A 320 -12.72 33.74 -14.32
N LYS A 321 -13.30 32.83 -15.10
CA LYS A 321 -14.62 32.99 -15.73
C LYS A 321 -15.69 33.28 -14.67
N ALA A 322 -15.72 32.52 -13.57
CA ALA A 322 -16.66 32.75 -12.46
C ALA A 322 -16.44 34.09 -11.72
N ARG A 323 -15.21 34.62 -11.72
CA ARG A 323 -14.86 35.92 -11.13
C ARG A 323 -15.02 37.10 -12.08
N GLY A 324 -15.50 36.88 -13.31
CA GLY A 324 -15.63 37.93 -14.32
C GLY A 324 -14.28 38.47 -14.83
N VAL A 325 -13.19 37.74 -14.61
CA VAL A 325 -11.87 38.06 -15.18
C VAL A 325 -11.87 37.66 -16.65
N ARG A 326 -11.24 38.47 -17.52
CA ARG A 326 -11.10 38.14 -18.94
C ARG A 326 -10.31 36.85 -19.12
N VAL A 327 -10.93 35.86 -19.74
CA VAL A 327 -10.34 34.56 -20.10
C VAL A 327 -10.22 34.42 -21.63
N PRO A 328 -9.41 33.48 -22.15
CA PRO A 328 -9.40 33.13 -23.57
C PRO A 328 -10.81 32.78 -24.08
N GLU A 329 -11.09 33.06 -25.37
CA GLU A 329 -12.39 32.71 -25.98
C GLU A 329 -12.59 31.20 -26.11
N GLN A 330 -11.51 30.46 -26.35
CA GLN A 330 -11.55 29.00 -26.40
C GLN A 330 -11.50 28.42 -24.98
N GLU A 331 -12.55 27.70 -24.62
CA GLU A 331 -12.64 26.95 -23.37
C GLU A 331 -11.70 25.74 -23.40
N PRO A 332 -10.89 25.49 -22.35
CA PRO A 332 -10.08 24.29 -22.29
C PRO A 332 -10.99 23.06 -22.17
N GLU A 333 -10.59 21.97 -22.83
CA GLU A 333 -11.31 20.71 -22.76
C GLU A 333 -11.31 20.15 -21.33
N PRO A 334 -12.43 19.54 -20.88
CA PRO A 334 -12.47 18.87 -19.58
C PRO A 334 -11.38 17.81 -19.46
N VAL A 335 -10.66 17.81 -18.34
CA VAL A 335 -9.62 16.83 -18.07
C VAL A 335 -10.22 15.64 -17.33
N ASP A 336 -10.09 14.45 -17.92
CA ASP A 336 -10.41 13.20 -17.24
C ASP A 336 -9.62 13.09 -15.93
N GLN A 337 -10.33 12.99 -14.82
CA GLN A 337 -9.73 12.95 -13.50
C GLN A 337 -9.15 11.57 -13.16
N GLU A 338 -9.57 10.49 -13.85
CA GLU A 338 -9.01 9.16 -13.59
C GLU A 338 -7.57 9.04 -14.07
N THR A 339 -7.27 9.63 -15.23
CA THR A 339 -5.96 9.53 -15.88
C THR A 339 -5.22 10.87 -16.02
N LEU A 340 -5.74 11.94 -15.43
CA LEU A 340 -5.26 13.32 -15.62
C LEU A 340 -5.15 13.68 -17.12
N GLY A 341 -6.22 13.39 -17.86
CA GLY A 341 -6.31 13.63 -19.30
C GLY A 341 -5.38 12.74 -20.11
N GLY A 342 -5.36 11.44 -19.80
CA GLY A 342 -4.58 10.40 -20.50
C GLY A 342 -3.08 10.41 -20.23
N ARG A 343 -2.60 11.23 -19.28
CA ARG A 343 -1.16 11.40 -19.00
C ARG A 343 -0.65 10.44 -17.95
N VAL A 344 -1.50 10.06 -16.99
CA VAL A 344 -1.20 9.10 -15.93
C VAL A 344 -2.05 7.87 -16.14
N THR A 345 -1.52 6.90 -16.88
CA THR A 345 -2.11 5.59 -17.14
C THR A 345 -1.11 4.51 -16.74
N PHE A 346 -1.54 3.25 -16.66
CA PHE A 346 -0.60 2.15 -16.48
C PHE A 346 0.42 2.09 -17.61
N ASP A 347 0.04 2.39 -18.85
CA ASP A 347 0.98 2.37 -19.98
C ASP A 347 2.01 3.50 -19.90
N THR A 348 1.61 4.73 -19.56
CA THR A 348 2.58 5.82 -19.41
C THR A 348 3.49 5.61 -18.20
N PHE A 349 3.01 4.98 -17.13
CA PHE A 349 3.81 4.61 -15.97
C PHE A 349 4.79 3.48 -16.30
N ALA A 350 4.34 2.42 -16.98
CA ALA A 350 5.19 1.31 -17.44
C ALA A 350 6.32 1.84 -18.35
N LEU A 351 5.99 2.77 -19.24
CA LEU A 351 6.96 3.46 -20.09
C LEU A 351 7.96 4.31 -19.31
N ALA A 352 7.53 4.96 -18.24
CA ALA A 352 8.44 5.70 -17.37
C ALA A 352 9.42 4.79 -16.61
N LEU A 353 9.03 3.53 -16.38
CA LEU A 353 9.89 2.49 -15.77
C LEU A 353 10.74 1.74 -16.80
N SER A 354 10.58 1.98 -18.11
CA SER A 354 11.45 1.35 -19.12
C SER A 354 12.83 1.99 -19.09
N ASP A 355 13.87 1.16 -19.14
CA ASP A 355 15.26 1.63 -19.22
C ASP A 355 15.61 2.15 -20.64
N GLU A 356 14.66 2.08 -21.58
CA GLU A 356 14.80 2.61 -22.94
C GLU A 356 14.10 3.98 -23.06
N PRO A 357 14.82 5.03 -23.49
CA PRO A 357 14.17 6.28 -23.85
C PRO A 357 13.25 6.05 -25.05
N THR A 358 11.93 6.15 -24.86
CA THR A 358 11.02 6.37 -25.99
C THR A 358 11.26 7.76 -26.52
N PHE A 359 12.14 7.86 -27.51
CA PHE A 359 12.12 8.94 -28.47
C PHE A 359 10.89 8.74 -29.34
N PHE A 360 9.90 9.62 -29.19
CA PHE A 360 8.90 9.91 -30.23
C PHE A 360 9.25 11.26 -30.85
#